data_AF-A0AB38F624-F1
#
_entry.id   AF-A0AB38F624-F1
#
_cell.length_a   1.000
_cell.length_b   1.000
_cell.length_c   1.000
_cell.angle_alpha   90.00
_cell.angle_beta   90.00
_cell.angle_gamma   90.00
#
_symmetry.space_group_name_H-M   'P 1'
#
loop_
_entity.id
_entity.type
_entity.pdbx_description
1 polymer ?
#
loop_
_entity_poly.entity_id
_entity_poly.type
_entity_poly.pdbx_seq_one_letter_code
_entity_poly.pdbx_strand_id
1 'polypeptide(L)' 'MASNPTEVSDFLVTESPSPTPALESAESCTACPHTADSHDALGIRFCAVTSARSLDRKCICAGEQVSGQHYSRY' A
#
# COMPACT_ATOMS: atom_id res chain seq x y z
N MET A 1 -53.58 -4.92 22.92
CA MET A 1 -52.49 -3.96 22.63
C MET A 1 -51.27 -4.79 22.26
N ALA A 2 -50.94 -4.85 20.97
CA ALA A 2 -49.79 -5.60 20.48
C ALA A 2 -48.67 -4.60 20.22
N SER A 3 -47.59 -4.67 21.00
CA SER A 3 -46.36 -3.95 20.72
C SER A 3 -45.32 -4.96 20.26
N ASN A 4 -45.04 -4.92 18.97
CA ASN A 4 -43.87 -5.55 18.37
C ASN A 4 -42.71 -4.55 18.47
N PRO A 5 -41.59 -4.88 19.14
CA PRO A 5 -40.36 -4.12 18.99
C PRO A 5 -39.55 -4.71 17.82
N THR A 6 -39.64 -4.06 16.67
CA THR A 6 -38.62 -4.14 15.63
C THR A 6 -37.39 -3.38 16.12
N GLU A 7 -36.38 -4.06 16.65
CA GLU A 7 -35.01 -3.55 16.62
C GLU A 7 -34.10 -4.63 16.06
N VAL A 8 -33.93 -4.56 14.74
CA VAL A 8 -32.74 -5.07 14.08
C VAL A 8 -31.57 -4.28 14.68
N SER A 9 -30.84 -4.90 15.61
CA SER A 9 -29.64 -4.30 16.15
C SER A 9 -28.65 -4.13 15.01
N ASP A 10 -28.51 -2.86 14.70
CA ASP A 10 -27.65 -2.25 13.72
C ASP A 10 -26.26 -2.88 13.79
N PHE A 11 -25.80 -3.28 12.60
CA PHE A 11 -24.48 -3.83 12.36
C PHE A 11 -23.46 -2.94 13.07
N LEU A 12 -22.75 -3.51 14.04
CA LEU A 12 -21.44 -3.00 14.40
C LEU A 12 -20.56 -3.19 13.17
N VAL A 13 -20.68 -2.22 12.26
CA VAL A 13 -19.81 -1.99 11.13
C VAL A 13 -18.43 -1.88 11.74
N THR A 14 -17.71 -2.98 11.58
CA THR A 14 -16.31 -3.03 11.25
C THR A 14 -15.61 -1.72 11.59
N GLU A 15 -14.97 -1.69 12.76
CA GLU A 15 -13.83 -0.80 12.94
C GLU A 15 -12.87 -1.15 11.80
N SER A 16 -12.98 -0.39 10.72
CA SER A 16 -12.01 -0.39 9.65
C SER A 16 -10.82 0.30 10.29
N PRO A 17 -9.72 -0.40 10.60
CA PRO A 17 -8.51 0.30 10.92
C PRO A 17 -8.17 1.03 9.63
N SER A 18 -8.55 2.30 9.53
CA SER A 18 -7.94 3.20 8.56
C SER A 18 -6.47 3.11 8.90
N PRO A 19 -5.62 2.48 8.06
CA PRO A 19 -4.22 2.61 8.28
C PRO A 19 -3.98 4.07 7.96
N THR A 20 -3.84 4.92 8.99
CA THR A 20 -3.14 6.18 8.86
C THR A 20 -1.86 5.80 8.13
N PRO A 21 -1.67 6.17 6.85
CA PRO A 21 -0.38 5.95 6.25
C PRO A 21 0.49 6.92 7.01
N ALA A 22 1.21 6.41 8.00
CA ALA A 22 2.40 7.03 8.50
C ALA A 22 3.31 7.08 7.27
N LEU A 23 3.16 8.17 6.50
CA LEU A 23 4.11 8.64 5.53
C LEU A 23 5.29 9.14 6.35
N GLU A 24 5.88 8.26 7.15
CA GLU A 24 7.24 8.44 7.58
C GLU A 24 8.01 8.32 6.28
N SER A 25 8.38 9.49 5.75
CA SER A 25 9.25 9.66 4.60
C SER A 25 10.57 8.98 4.91
N ALA A 26 10.57 7.65 4.88
CA ALA A 26 11.75 6.85 4.99
C ALA A 26 12.58 7.21 3.78
N GLU A 27 13.68 7.91 4.04
CA GLU A 27 14.62 8.45 3.04
C GLU A 27 15.12 7.34 2.08
N SER A 28 14.99 6.09 2.53
CA SER A 28 15.25 4.85 1.79
C SER A 28 14.16 3.81 2.05
N CYS A 29 13.87 2.99 1.03
CA CYS A 29 12.92 1.89 1.14
C CYS A 29 13.55 0.67 1.82
N THR A 30 12.86 0.07 2.79
CA THR A 30 13.34 -1.15 3.47
C THR A 30 13.17 -2.41 2.64
N ALA A 31 12.46 -2.35 1.51
CA ALA A 31 12.16 -3.50 0.65
C ALA A 31 13.06 -3.60 -0.60
N CYS A 32 13.62 -2.49 -1.05
CA CYS A 32 14.41 -2.43 -2.27
C CYS A 32 15.52 -1.37 -2.16
N PRO A 33 16.63 -1.50 -2.91
CA PRO A 33 17.77 -0.58 -2.82
C PRO A 33 17.53 0.78 -3.53
N HIS A 34 16.27 1.20 -3.69
CA HIS A 34 15.91 2.43 -4.40
C HIS A 34 15.62 3.58 -3.43
N THR A 35 15.88 4.81 -3.88
CA THR A 35 15.57 6.03 -3.13
C THR A 35 14.06 6.23 -2.99
N ALA A 36 13.64 6.96 -1.95
CA ALA A 36 12.23 7.27 -1.74
C ALA A 36 11.60 8.03 -2.93
N ASP A 37 12.37 8.87 -3.62
CA ASP A 37 11.92 9.64 -4.78
C ASP A 37 11.51 8.76 -5.98
N SER A 38 12.15 7.59 -6.12
CA SER A 38 11.75 6.58 -7.12
C SER A 38 10.43 5.86 -6.79
N HIS A 39 9.79 6.16 -5.65
CA HIS A 39 8.54 5.55 -5.23
C HIS A 39 7.37 6.49 -5.50
N ASP A 40 6.41 6.03 -6.30
CA ASP A 40 5.06 6.56 -6.25
C ASP A 40 4.29 5.94 -5.06
N ALA A 41 3.10 6.46 -4.79
CA ALA A 41 2.26 5.96 -3.70
C ALA A 41 1.95 4.45 -3.80
N LEU A 42 1.95 3.90 -5.01
CA LEU A 42 1.75 2.48 -5.24
C LEU A 42 3.01 1.66 -4.89
N GLY A 43 4.18 2.13 -5.32
CA GLY A 43 5.49 1.56 -4.99
C GLY A 43 5.72 1.49 -3.49
N ILE A 44 5.39 2.56 -2.75
CA ILE A 44 5.48 2.58 -1.28
C ILE A 44 4.65 1.44 -0.68
N ARG A 45 3.37 1.32 -1.08
CA ARG A 45 2.46 0.29 -0.54
C ARG A 45 2.92 -1.12 -0.91
N PHE A 46 3.34 -1.32 -2.15
CA PHE A 46 3.81 -2.62 -2.62
C PHE A 46 5.03 -3.08 -1.82
N CYS A 47 6.01 -2.19 -1.67
CA CYS A 47 7.24 -2.46 -0.93
C CYS A 47 6.96 -2.71 0.56
N ALA A 48 6.11 -1.89 1.20
CA ALA A 48 5.72 -2.09 2.60
C ALA A 48 5.11 -3.48 2.84
N VAL A 49 4.17 -3.92 2.00
CA VAL A 49 3.57 -5.26 2.11
C VAL A 49 4.59 -6.36 1.85
N THR A 50 5.53 -6.13 0.93
CA THR A 50 6.60 -7.09 0.62
C THR A 50 7.51 -7.31 1.83
N SER A 51 7.99 -6.23 2.45
CA SER A 51 8.80 -6.29 3.67
C SER A 51 8.02 -6.89 4.84
N ALA A 52 6.79 -6.44 5.09
CA ALA A 52 5.99 -6.91 6.22
C ALA A 52 5.67 -8.41 6.17
N ARG A 53 5.68 -9.00 4.97
CA ARG A 53 5.38 -10.42 4.74
C ARG A 53 6.62 -11.24 4.37
N SER A 54 7.81 -10.64 4.37
CA SER A 54 9.06 -11.28 3.96
C SER A 54 8.94 -12.00 2.61
N LEU A 55 8.29 -11.38 1.63
CA LEU A 55 8.09 -11.97 0.32
C LEU A 55 9.32 -11.74 -0.56
N ASP A 56 9.84 -12.82 -1.15
CA ASP A 56 10.93 -12.74 -2.13
C ASP A 56 10.36 -12.43 -3.53
N ARG A 57 10.30 -11.14 -3.88
CA ARG A 57 9.81 -10.67 -5.18
C ARG A 57 10.45 -9.34 -5.58
N LYS A 58 10.49 -9.07 -6.89
CA LYS A 58 10.98 -7.80 -7.44
C LYS A 58 10.03 -6.64 -7.07
N CYS A 59 10.58 -5.46 -6.82
CA CYS A 59 9.81 -4.25 -6.60
C CYS A 59 9.25 -3.68 -7.92
N ILE A 60 8.15 -2.94 -7.82
CA ILE A 60 7.52 -2.24 -8.95
C ILE A 60 8.03 -0.81 -9.14
N CYS A 61 8.90 -0.34 -8.25
CA CYS A 61 9.44 1.02 -8.29
C CYS A 61 10.17 1.24 -9.62
N ALA A 62 9.99 2.41 -10.24
CA ALA A 62 10.63 2.71 -11.52
C ALA A 62 12.17 2.71 -11.40
N GLY A 63 12.70 3.04 -10.22
CA GLY A 63 14.14 3.18 -9.97
C GLY A 63 14.77 4.25 -10.87
N GLU A 64 15.89 4.83 -10.44
CA GLU A 64 16.74 5.68 -11.30
C GLU A 64 17.29 4.92 -12.54
N GLN A 65 16.86 3.67 -12.78
CA GLN A 65 17.35 2.76 -13.81
C GLN A 65 16.42 2.62 -15.01
N VAL A 66 15.73 3.71 -15.42
CA VAL A 66 15.12 3.81 -16.76
C VAL A 66 15.61 5.06 -17.50
N SER A 67 16.88 5.39 -17.41
CA SER A 67 17.54 6.26 -18.41
C SER A 67 17.88 5.54 -19.72
N GLY A 68 17.42 4.29 -19.94
CA GLY A 68 17.81 3.53 -21.14
C GLY A 68 16.87 2.45 -21.65
N GLN A 69 15.71 2.20 -21.04
CA GLN A 69 14.73 1.24 -21.56
C GLN A 69 13.30 1.79 -21.46
N HIS A 70 13.09 3.00 -21.99
CA HIS A 70 11.79 3.31 -22.56
C HIS A 70 11.63 2.35 -23.74
N TYR A 71 10.90 1.26 -23.53
CA TYR A 71 10.55 0.29 -24.57
C TYR A 71 10.09 1.09 -25.79
N SER A 72 10.95 1.14 -26.82
CA SER A 72 10.56 1.65 -28.13
C SER A 72 9.42 0.73 -28.57
N ARG A 73 8.20 1.24 -28.45
CA ARG A 73 7.11 0.76 -29.26
C ARG A 73 7.51 1.14 -30.68
N TYR A 74 7.71 0.11 -31.51
CA TYR A 74 8.12 0.08 -32.93
C TYR A 74 9.55 -0.39 -33.15
#